data_AF-G3HA17-F1
#
_entry.id   AF-G3HA17-F1
#
_cell.length_a   1.000
_cell.length_b   1.000
_cell.length_c   1.000
_cell.angle_alpha   90.00
_cell.angle_beta   90.00
_cell.angle_gamma   90.00
#
_symmetry.space_group_name_H-M   'P 1'
#
loop_
_entity.id
_entity.type
_entity.pdbx_description
1 polymer ?
#
loop_
_entity_poly.entity_id
_entity_poly.type
_entity_poly.pdbx_seq_one_letter_code
_entity_poly.pdbx_strand_id
1 'polypeptide(L)'
;MLSRQLEEHGGGTPSKERLQALAGFQQRALCHALTFPSLRRLVYSTCSLCQEENEDVVQVALQQNSGVFRLAPVLPTWPHRGLSTFPGSEHCLRASPETTLTGGFFIAVFERAEVVPGPAPQDKAVAPEPLSKAPKRKRRRKAAAGASVEPST
;
A
#
# COMPACT_ATOMS: atom_id res chain seq x y z
N MET A 1 -27.55 -32.21 25.12
CA MET A 1 -26.53 -31.27 24.64
C MET A 1 -25.73 -31.97 23.57
N LEU A 2 -25.77 -31.48 22.33
CA LEU A 2 -25.00 -32.06 21.23
C LEU A 2 -23.52 -31.77 21.48
N SER A 3 -22.79 -32.79 21.90
CA SER A 3 -21.34 -32.81 21.88
C SER A 3 -20.92 -32.46 20.46
N ARG A 4 -20.41 -31.25 20.22
CA ARG A 4 -19.66 -30.97 19.01
C ARG A 4 -18.46 -31.92 19.05
N GLN A 5 -18.57 -33.03 18.34
CA GLN A 5 -17.40 -33.79 17.92
C GLN A 5 -16.47 -32.78 17.28
N LEU A 6 -15.35 -32.51 17.93
CA LEU A 6 -14.19 -31.93 17.28
C LEU A 6 -13.92 -32.87 16.11
N GLU A 7 -14.23 -32.42 14.90
CA GLU A 7 -13.95 -33.18 13.70
C GLU A 7 -12.47 -33.59 13.78
N GLU A 8 -12.25 -34.91 13.78
CA GLU A 8 -10.90 -35.44 13.67
C GLU A 8 -10.26 -34.86 12.41
N HIS A 9 -8.99 -34.47 12.54
CA HIS A 9 -8.19 -33.97 11.43
C HIS A 9 -8.13 -35.07 10.36
N GLY A 10 -9.01 -34.96 9.37
CA GLY A 10 -9.01 -35.79 8.16
C GLY A 10 -7.68 -35.60 7.45
N GLY A 11 -6.74 -36.49 7.75
CA GLY A 11 -5.38 -36.51 7.27
C GLY A 11 -5.31 -36.76 5.77
N GLY A 12 -5.24 -35.67 5.02
CA GLY A 12 -4.78 -35.66 3.64
C GLY A 12 -4.20 -34.29 3.35
N THR A 13 -2.92 -34.23 3.00
CA THR A 13 -2.35 -33.02 2.40
C THR A 13 -3.20 -32.67 1.17
N PRO A 14 -3.78 -31.46 1.07
CA PRO A 14 -4.57 -31.10 -0.10
C PRO A 14 -3.72 -31.28 -1.36
N SER A 15 -4.34 -31.73 -2.46
CA SER A 15 -3.63 -31.81 -3.74
C SER A 15 -3.08 -30.43 -4.10
N LYS A 16 -1.93 -30.39 -4.76
CA LYS A 16 -1.29 -29.13 -5.15
C LYS A 16 -2.22 -28.28 -6.01
N GLU A 17 -2.97 -28.90 -6.91
CA GLU A 17 -3.95 -28.23 -7.77
C GLU A 17 -5.09 -27.61 -6.96
N ARG A 18 -5.61 -28.34 -5.96
CA ARG A 18 -6.66 -27.82 -5.09
C ARG A 18 -6.17 -26.63 -4.26
N LEU A 19 -4.97 -26.74 -3.69
CA LEU A 19 -4.33 -25.69 -2.92
C LEU A 19 -4.13 -24.43 -3.76
N GLN A 20 -3.57 -24.57 -4.97
CA GLN A 20 -3.37 -23.46 -5.90
C GLN A 20 -4.68 -22.82 -6.35
N ALA A 21 -5.70 -23.62 -6.67
CA ALA A 21 -7.01 -23.10 -7.07
C ALA A 21 -7.67 -22.29 -5.94
N LEU A 22 -7.54 -22.77 -4.70
CA LEU A 22 -8.10 -22.12 -3.53
C LEU A 22 -7.33 -20.82 -3.17
N ALA A 23 -6.00 -20.87 -3.13
CA ALA A 23 -5.15 -19.69 -2.95
C ALA A 23 -5.42 -18.64 -4.04
N GLY A 24 -5.56 -19.04 -5.30
CA GLY A 24 -5.92 -18.14 -6.39
C GLY A 24 -7.30 -17.49 -6.21
N PHE A 25 -8.28 -18.21 -5.67
CA PHE A 25 -9.57 -17.62 -5.32
C PHE A 25 -9.45 -16.62 -4.16
N GLN A 26 -8.74 -16.99 -3.09
CA GLN A 26 -8.50 -16.12 -1.92
C GLN A 26 -7.81 -14.83 -2.33
N GLN A 27 -6.79 -14.91 -3.18
CA GLN A 27 -6.09 -13.76 -3.75
C GLN A 27 -7.04 -12.84 -4.52
N ARG A 28 -7.85 -13.39 -5.44
CA ARG A 28 -8.82 -12.57 -6.20
C ARG A 28 -9.83 -11.87 -5.27
N ALA A 29 -10.34 -12.58 -4.27
CA ALA A 29 -11.30 -12.04 -3.32
C ALA A 29 -10.68 -10.92 -2.46
N LEU A 30 -9.47 -11.15 -1.93
CA LEU A 30 -8.75 -10.17 -1.13
C LEU A 30 -8.41 -8.92 -1.94
N CYS A 31 -7.84 -9.08 -3.13
CA CYS A 31 -7.51 -7.96 -4.01
C CYS A 31 -8.76 -7.16 -4.39
N HIS A 32 -9.87 -7.83 -4.71
CA HIS A 32 -11.15 -7.17 -4.97
C HIS A 32 -11.62 -6.37 -3.75
N ALA A 33 -11.57 -6.94 -2.54
CA ALA A 33 -11.99 -6.25 -1.33
C ALA A 33 -11.14 -4.98 -1.07
N LEU A 34 -9.84 -5.00 -1.36
CA LEU A 34 -8.98 -3.81 -1.21
C LEU A 34 -9.35 -2.65 -2.16
N THR A 35 -10.15 -2.90 -3.21
CA THR A 35 -10.62 -1.84 -4.13
C THR A 35 -11.76 -0.99 -3.57
N PHE A 36 -12.40 -1.39 -2.46
CA PHE A 36 -13.51 -0.60 -1.89
C PHE A 36 -13.04 0.81 -1.50
N PRO A 37 -13.68 1.87 -2.01
CA PRO A 37 -13.15 3.24 -1.93
C PRO A 37 -13.11 3.78 -0.50
N SER A 38 -14.05 3.37 0.35
CA SER A 38 -14.12 3.78 1.76
C SER A 38 -13.48 2.78 2.72
N LEU A 39 -12.85 1.71 2.22
CA LEU A 39 -12.21 0.71 3.08
C LEU A 39 -11.08 1.36 3.87
N ARG A 40 -11.11 1.26 5.20
CA ARG A 40 -10.03 1.76 6.08
C ARG A 40 -9.18 0.64 6.67
N ARG A 41 -9.84 -0.46 7.05
CA ARG A 41 -9.20 -1.63 7.64
C ARG A 41 -9.89 -2.89 7.15
N LEU A 42 -9.10 -3.92 6.85
CA LEU A 42 -9.58 -5.24 6.43
C LEU A 42 -8.82 -6.31 7.20
N VAL A 43 -9.54 -7.35 7.62
CA VAL A 43 -8.92 -8.54 8.22
C VAL A 43 -9.04 -9.68 7.21
N TYR A 44 -7.91 -10.25 6.85
CA TYR A 44 -7.82 -11.49 6.10
C TYR A 44 -7.49 -12.61 7.08
N SER A 45 -8.22 -13.73 7.00
CA SER A 45 -7.98 -14.87 7.88
C SER A 45 -8.33 -16.20 7.21
N THR A 46 -7.59 -17.25 7.56
CA THR A 46 -7.82 -18.62 7.11
C THR A 46 -7.73 -19.58 8.27
N CYS A 47 -8.35 -20.75 8.14
CA CYS A 47 -8.09 -21.91 9.01
C CYS A 47 -7.04 -22.84 8.38
N SER A 48 -5.94 -22.27 7.86
CA SER A 48 -4.90 -23.01 7.15
C SER A 48 -3.52 -22.75 7.75
N LEU A 49 -2.65 -23.76 7.67
CA LEU A 49 -1.23 -23.66 7.99
C LEU A 49 -0.36 -23.42 6.73
N CYS A 50 -0.93 -23.58 5.53
CA CYS A 50 -0.21 -23.47 4.26
C CYS A 50 0.18 -22.02 3.97
N GLN A 51 1.44 -21.78 3.62
CA GLN A 51 1.94 -20.44 3.28
C GLN A 51 1.25 -19.88 2.03
N GLU A 52 0.93 -20.76 1.09
CA GLU A 52 0.31 -20.46 -0.21
C GLU A 52 -1.07 -19.82 -0.06
N GLU A 53 -1.81 -20.16 0.99
CA GLU A 53 -3.11 -19.57 1.33
C GLU A 53 -2.97 -18.34 2.25
N ASN A 54 -1.77 -18.09 2.78
CA ASN A 54 -1.54 -17.17 3.87
C ASN A 54 -0.62 -16.02 3.41
N GLU A 55 0.67 -16.11 3.72
CA GLU A 55 1.66 -15.08 3.43
C GLU A 55 1.73 -14.76 1.93
N ASP A 56 1.64 -15.76 1.05
CA ASP A 56 1.75 -15.54 -0.39
C ASP A 56 0.54 -14.72 -0.91
N VAL A 57 -0.67 -15.04 -0.45
CA VAL A 57 -1.89 -14.28 -0.77
C VAL A 57 -1.78 -12.83 -0.27
N VAL A 58 -1.33 -12.65 0.96
CA VAL A 58 -1.15 -11.32 1.58
C VAL A 58 -0.09 -10.50 0.84
N GLN A 59 1.05 -11.12 0.51
CA GLN A 59 2.15 -10.47 -0.17
C GLN A 59 1.72 -9.95 -1.53
N VAL A 60 1.01 -10.76 -2.33
CA VAL A 60 0.56 -10.30 -3.65
C VAL A 60 -0.47 -9.18 -3.51
N ALA A 61 -1.41 -9.29 -2.57
CA ALA A 61 -2.39 -8.23 -2.33
C ALA A 61 -1.74 -6.90 -1.91
N LEU A 62 -0.71 -6.95 -1.07
CA LEU A 62 0.07 -5.75 -0.68
C LEU A 62 0.82 -5.16 -1.87
N GLN A 63 1.49 -5.99 -2.67
CA GLN A 63 2.25 -5.52 -3.83
C GLN A 63 1.34 -4.79 -4.83
N GLN A 64 0.15 -5.32 -5.11
CA GLN A 64 -0.84 -4.68 -5.98
C GLN A 64 -1.41 -3.38 -5.43
N ASN A 65 -1.33 -3.17 -4.11
CA ASN A 65 -1.84 -1.99 -3.43
C ASN A 65 -0.73 -1.21 -2.70
N SER A 66 0.49 -1.27 -3.25
CA SER A 66 1.69 -0.66 -2.67
C SER A 66 1.48 0.83 -2.40
N GLY A 67 1.77 1.27 -1.18
CA GLY A 67 1.59 2.66 -0.74
C GLY A 67 0.15 3.05 -0.40
N VAL A 68 -0.85 2.21 -0.72
CA VAL A 68 -2.25 2.44 -0.35
C VAL A 68 -2.61 1.70 0.93
N PHE A 69 -2.13 0.48 1.10
CA PHE A 69 -2.34 -0.32 2.31
C PHE A 69 -1.01 -0.79 2.90
N ARG A 70 -1.01 -0.97 4.23
CA ARG A 70 0.08 -1.60 4.99
C ARG A 70 -0.49 -2.69 5.91
N LEU A 71 0.37 -3.59 6.37
CA LEU A 71 0.01 -4.48 7.48
C LEU A 71 0.13 -3.75 8.81
N ALA A 72 -0.91 -3.85 9.62
CA ALA A 72 -0.96 -3.27 10.95
C ALA A 72 -0.42 -4.28 11.99
N PRO A 73 0.48 -3.86 12.89
CA PRO A 73 0.87 -4.68 14.03
C PRO A 73 -0.32 -4.80 14.98
N VAL A 74 -0.84 -6.02 15.14
CA VAL A 74 -1.98 -6.32 16.01
C VAL A 74 -1.62 -7.40 17.02
N LEU A 75 -2.30 -7.40 18.17
CA LEU A 75 -2.10 -8.37 19.25
C LEU A 75 -0.61 -8.59 19.60
N PRO A 76 0.11 -7.55 20.08
CA PRO A 76 1.55 -7.61 20.31
C PRO A 76 1.97 -8.72 21.28
N THR A 77 1.09 -9.12 22.19
CA THR A 77 1.31 -10.19 23.18
C THR A 77 1.07 -11.59 22.64
N TRP A 78 0.44 -11.73 21.46
CA TRP A 78 0.38 -13.03 20.79
C TRP A 78 1.83 -13.50 20.53
N PRO A 79 2.19 -14.78 20.63
CA PRO A 79 3.58 -15.19 20.45
C PRO A 79 3.93 -15.59 19.00
N HIS A 80 2.99 -16.15 18.24
CA HIS A 80 3.28 -16.74 16.92
C HIS A 80 2.96 -15.78 15.77
N ARG A 81 3.98 -15.44 14.97
CA ARG A 81 3.86 -14.51 13.84
C ARG A 81 3.84 -15.23 12.50
N GLY A 82 3.56 -14.45 11.45
CA GLY A 82 3.74 -14.89 10.07
C GLY A 82 5.16 -15.35 9.79
N LEU A 83 5.30 -16.20 8.78
CA LEU A 83 6.59 -16.67 8.31
C LEU A 83 7.37 -15.52 7.66
N SER A 84 8.69 -15.47 7.88
CA SER A 84 9.56 -14.39 7.38
C SER A 84 9.82 -14.47 5.86
N THR A 85 8.76 -14.37 5.06
CA THR A 85 8.78 -14.49 3.60
C THR A 85 8.86 -13.13 2.90
N PHE A 86 8.40 -12.07 3.56
CA PHE A 86 8.51 -10.68 3.08
C PHE A 86 8.56 -9.68 4.26
N PRO A 87 9.07 -8.45 4.07
CA PRO A 87 9.09 -7.43 5.11
C PRO A 87 7.68 -7.05 5.59
N GLY A 88 7.43 -7.11 6.90
CA GLY A 88 6.11 -6.85 7.50
C GLY A 88 5.27 -8.10 7.72
N SER A 89 5.73 -9.29 7.28
CA SER A 89 5.09 -10.58 7.59
C SER A 89 5.02 -10.86 9.10
N GLU A 90 5.91 -10.26 9.90
CA GLU A 90 5.91 -10.27 11.35
C GLU A 90 4.71 -9.54 11.98
N HIS A 91 3.91 -8.82 11.19
CA HIS A 91 2.63 -8.25 11.63
C HIS A 91 1.46 -9.22 11.46
N CYS A 92 1.63 -10.30 10.70
CA CYS A 92 0.65 -11.38 10.60
C CYS A 92 0.72 -12.28 11.84
N LEU A 93 -0.39 -12.95 12.15
CA LEU A 93 -0.48 -13.89 13.26
C LEU A 93 -0.69 -15.31 12.72
N ARG A 94 -0.05 -16.28 13.36
CA ARG A 94 -0.29 -17.71 13.14
C ARG A 94 -0.75 -18.37 14.43
N ALA A 95 -1.49 -19.47 14.29
CA ALA A 95 -1.92 -20.33 15.38
C ALA A 95 -1.82 -21.78 14.90
N SER A 96 -1.50 -22.71 15.81
CA SER A 96 -1.47 -24.15 15.50
C SER A 96 -1.91 -24.98 16.69
N PRO A 97 -2.32 -26.24 16.48
CA PRO A 97 -2.69 -27.13 17.58
C PRO A 97 -1.57 -27.28 18.63
N GLU A 98 -0.32 -27.34 18.18
CA GLU A 98 0.85 -27.58 19.02
C GLU A 98 1.25 -26.36 19.84
N THR A 99 1.04 -25.17 19.28
CA THR A 99 1.59 -23.93 19.82
C THR A 99 0.57 -23.10 20.59
N THR A 100 -0.69 -23.14 20.15
CA THR A 100 -1.76 -22.27 20.68
C THR A 100 -2.99 -23.04 21.15
N LEU A 101 -2.98 -24.37 21.06
CA LEU A 101 -4.11 -25.24 21.41
C LEU A 101 -5.40 -24.88 20.63
N THR A 102 -5.24 -24.36 19.42
CA THR A 102 -6.33 -24.02 18.49
C THR A 102 -6.17 -24.80 17.19
N GLY A 103 -7.16 -24.74 16.28
CA GLY A 103 -6.91 -25.15 14.90
C GLY A 103 -5.78 -24.34 14.24
N GLY A 104 -5.27 -24.83 13.12
CA GLY A 104 -4.38 -24.05 12.26
C GLY A 104 -5.06 -22.78 11.80
N PHE A 105 -4.48 -21.62 12.08
CA PHE A 105 -5.11 -20.32 11.80
C PHE A 105 -4.09 -19.27 11.38
N PHE A 106 -4.51 -18.35 10.52
CA PHE A 106 -3.72 -17.22 10.07
C PHE A 106 -4.55 -15.94 10.05
N ILE A 107 -3.93 -14.80 10.41
CA ILE A 107 -4.56 -13.48 10.39
C ILE A 107 -3.59 -12.44 9.83
N ALA A 108 -4.06 -11.61 8.90
CA ALA A 108 -3.39 -10.39 8.46
C ALA A 108 -4.36 -9.21 8.51
N VAL A 109 -3.92 -8.10 9.11
CA VAL A 109 -4.72 -6.88 9.22
C VAL A 109 -4.16 -5.82 8.29
N PHE A 110 -4.91 -5.48 7.25
CA PHE A 110 -4.59 -4.40 6.33
C PHE A 110 -5.18 -3.10 6.85
N GLU A 111 -4.41 -2.02 6.80
CA GLU A 111 -4.84 -0.66 7.09
C GLU A 111 -4.49 0.26 5.93
N ARG A 112 -5.40 1.17 5.58
CA ARG A 112 -5.12 2.19 4.58
C ARG A 112 -4.00 3.11 5.12
N ALA A 113 -2.97 3.32 4.31
CA ALA A 113 -1.91 4.24 4.62
C ALA A 113 -2.48 5.66 4.70
N GLU A 114 -2.15 6.39 5.75
CA GLU A 114 -2.46 7.81 5.78
C GLU A 114 -1.54 8.51 4.79
N VAL A 115 -2.12 9.27 3.87
CA VAL A 115 -1.35 10.19 3.04
C VAL A 115 -0.89 11.29 3.98
N VAL A 116 0.38 11.25 4.41
CA VAL A 116 1.00 12.44 5.03
C VAL A 116 0.97 13.51 3.94
N PRO A 117 0.22 14.61 4.10
CA PRO A 117 0.31 15.72 3.15
C PRO A 117 1.75 16.21 3.23
N GLY A 118 2.50 16.09 2.14
CA GLY A 118 3.80 16.77 2.02
C GLY A 118 3.59 18.26 2.30
N PRO A 119 4.60 18.97 2.86
CA PRO A 119 4.47 20.39 3.13
C PRO A 119 3.99 21.09 1.85
N ALA A 120 2.88 21.82 1.97
CA ALA A 120 2.31 22.60 0.88
C ALA A 120 3.41 23.46 0.24
N PRO A 121 3.41 23.64 -1.10
CA PRO A 121 4.32 24.57 -1.74
C PRO A 121 4.16 25.94 -1.07
N GLN A 122 5.19 26.40 -0.38
CA GLN A 122 5.24 27.77 0.09
C GLN A 122 5.43 28.63 -1.15
N ASP A 123 4.33 29.19 -1.67
CA ASP A 123 4.37 30.35 -2.55
C ASP A 123 5.15 31.45 -1.82
N LYS A 124 6.45 31.56 -2.12
CA LYS A 124 7.23 32.74 -1.77
C LYS A 124 6.75 33.89 -2.66
N ALA A 125 5.63 34.49 -2.28
CA ALA A 125 5.26 35.83 -2.69
C ALA A 125 6.26 36.81 -2.08
N VAL A 126 7.34 37.10 -2.80
CA VAL A 126 8.17 38.27 -2.53
C VAL A 126 7.50 39.46 -3.20
N ALA A 127 6.76 40.25 -2.42
CA ALA A 127 6.29 41.56 -2.83
C ALA A 127 7.47 42.56 -2.88
N PRO A 128 7.52 43.49 -3.85
CA PRO A 128 8.57 44.50 -3.94
C PRO A 128 8.22 45.74 -3.11
N GLU A 129 9.19 46.33 -2.43
CA GLU A 129 9.11 47.67 -1.82
C GLU A 129 10.13 48.63 -2.47
N PRO A 130 9.85 49.94 -2.55
CA PRO A 130 10.37 50.81 -3.60
C PRO A 130 11.38 51.89 -3.12
N LEU A 131 11.83 52.69 -4.10
CA LEU A 131 12.37 54.06 -4.04
C LEU A 131 13.89 54.30 -4.21
N SER A 132 14.20 54.66 -5.47
CA SER A 132 14.78 55.95 -5.88
C SER A 132 16.30 56.18 -5.75
N LYS A 133 16.93 56.48 -6.90
CA LYS A 133 17.51 57.79 -7.25
C LYS A 133 18.09 57.77 -8.67
N ALA A 134 17.65 58.72 -9.49
CA ALA A 134 18.34 59.22 -10.69
C ALA A 134 18.77 60.68 -10.41
N PRO A 135 19.49 61.43 -11.29
CA PRO A 135 20.09 61.10 -12.59
C PRO A 135 21.54 61.67 -12.77
N LYS A 136 22.21 61.41 -13.92
CA LYS A 136 22.89 62.45 -14.75
C LYS A 136 23.37 61.94 -16.12
N ARG A 137 23.15 62.80 -17.12
CA ARG A 137 23.29 62.69 -18.59
C ARG A 137 24.74 62.76 -19.10
N LYS A 138 24.99 62.19 -20.30
CA LYS A 138 25.68 62.81 -21.48
C LYS A 138 25.76 61.78 -22.64
N ARG A 139 24.87 61.79 -23.65
CA ARG A 139 24.92 62.45 -24.98
C ARG A 139 26.16 62.18 -25.87
N ARG A 140 25.97 61.43 -26.99
CA ARG A 140 26.00 61.87 -28.43
C ARG A 140 25.97 60.62 -29.35
N ARG A 141 24.94 60.44 -30.20
CA ARG A 141 24.81 60.78 -31.67
C ARG A 141 25.65 59.86 -32.58
N LYS A 142 25.25 59.35 -33.77
CA LYS A 142 24.07 59.30 -34.68
C LYS A 142 24.55 58.35 -35.84
N ALA A 143 23.79 57.49 -36.52
CA ALA A 143 22.91 57.74 -37.69
C ALA A 143 22.56 56.36 -38.34
N ALA A 144 21.29 56.11 -38.72
CA ALA A 144 20.73 55.98 -40.11
C ALA A 144 21.03 54.62 -40.78
N ALA A 145 20.19 53.94 -41.58
CA ALA A 145 18.81 53.98 -42.12
C ALA A 145 18.52 52.50 -42.54
N GLY A 146 17.35 51.96 -42.86
CA GLY A 146 16.03 52.45 -43.28
C GLY A 146 15.30 51.29 -43.99
N ALA A 147 13.96 51.26 -43.86
CA ALA A 147 12.92 50.64 -44.72
C ALA A 147 12.98 49.15 -45.11
N SER A 148 11.91 48.41 -45.44
CA SER A 148 10.46 48.40 -45.24
C SER A 148 9.95 47.24 -46.14
N VAL A 149 8.74 46.72 -45.86
CA VAL A 149 7.79 46.10 -46.83
C VAL A 149 7.88 44.57 -47.06
N GLU A 150 6.91 43.86 -46.47
CA GLU A 150 6.23 42.62 -46.94
C GLU A 150 5.48 42.84 -48.29
N PRO A 151 4.88 41.89 -49.05
CA PRO A 151 4.33 40.58 -48.62
C PRO A 151 4.35 39.44 -49.69
N SER A 152 3.62 38.37 -49.35
CA SER A 152 2.89 37.42 -50.21
C SER A 152 3.67 36.30 -50.90
N THR A 153 3.47 35.06 -50.45
CA THR A 153 2.51 34.11 -51.08
C THR A 153 2.11 33.03 -50.08
#